data_AF-A0A7Y3JS82-F1
#
_entry.id   AF-A0A7Y3JS82-F1
#
_cell.length_a   1.000
_cell.length_b   1.000
_cell.length_c   1.000
_cell.angle_alpha   90.00
_cell.angle_beta   90.00
_cell.angle_gamma   90.00
#
_symmetry.space_group_name_H-M   'P 1'
#
loop_
_entity.id
_entity.type
_entity.pdbx_description
1 polymer ?
#
loop_
_entity_poly.entity_id
_entity_poly.type
_entity_poly.pdbx_seq_one_letter_code
_entity_poly.pdbx_strand_id
1 'polypeptide(L)' 'MGKSVETENQEPIIAIGLLTQQDLDLLGSGFRRAFRVDETPCFEELLLAIDAAEQKLPAR' A
#
# COMPACT_ATOMS: atom_id res chain seq x y z
N MET A 1 -0.14 4.39 -35.34
CA MET A 1 0.75 5.14 -34.43
C MET A 1 0.33 4.82 -33.00
N GLY A 2 0.78 3.68 -32.46
CA GLY A 2 0.47 3.29 -31.08
C GLY A 2 1.34 4.11 -30.14
N LYS A 3 0.73 4.84 -29.20
CA LYS A 3 1.48 5.59 -28.19
C LYS A 3 2.28 4.58 -27.36
N SER A 4 3.61 4.64 -27.47
CA SER A 4 4.52 4.01 -26.51
C SER A 4 4.21 4.61 -25.15
N VAL A 5 3.64 3.81 -24.25
CA VAL A 5 3.54 4.20 -22.85
C VAL A 5 4.97 4.21 -22.33
N GLU A 6 5.48 5.41 -22.08
CA GLU A 6 6.76 5.62 -21.43
C GLU A 6 6.72 4.87 -20.09
N THR A 7 7.52 3.82 -19.96
CA THR A 7 7.68 3.09 -18.72
C THR A 7 8.36 4.05 -17.74
N GLU A 8 7.57 4.75 -16.93
CA GLU A 8 8.08 5.46 -15.75
C GLU A 8 9.02 4.50 -15.02
N ASN A 9 10.21 4.98 -14.67
CA ASN A 9 11.17 4.24 -13.87
C ASN A 9 10.56 4.06 -12.46
N GLN A 10 9.78 3.01 -12.26
CA GLN A 10 9.05 2.75 -11.02
C GLN A 10 10.09 2.35 -9.96
N GLU A 11 10.36 3.25 -9.01
CA GLU A 11 11.17 2.92 -7.84
C GLU A 11 10.53 1.73 -7.09
N PRO A 12 11.34 0.82 -6.54
CA PRO A 12 10.82 -0.37 -5.87
C PRO A 12 9.99 0.03 -4.65
N ILE A 13 8.84 -0.63 -4.48
CA ILE A 13 8.04 -0.51 -3.26
C ILE A 13 8.79 -1.23 -2.14
N ILE A 14 9.29 -0.47 -1.16
CA ILE A 14 10.05 -1.02 -0.02
C ILE A 14 9.22 -1.16 1.25
N ALA A 15 8.00 -0.61 1.28
CA ALA A 15 7.14 -0.60 2.45
C ALA A 15 5.66 -0.57 2.05
N ILE A 16 4.82 -1.10 2.94
CA ILE A 16 3.35 -1.03 2.88
C ILE A 16 2.89 -0.35 4.17
N GLY A 17 2.04 0.67 4.05
CA GLY A 17 1.42 1.35 5.18
C GLY A 17 -0.05 0.96 5.31
N LEU A 18 -0.46 0.52 6.50
CA LEU A 18 -1.87 0.38 6.86
C LEU A 18 -2.35 1.72 7.39
N LEU A 19 -3.26 2.37 6.66
CA LEU A 19 -3.65 3.75 6.90
C LEU A 19 -5.17 3.83 7.06
N THR A 20 -5.61 4.67 7.99
CA THR A 20 -7.01 5.06 8.08
C THR A 20 -7.31 6.16 7.05
N GLN A 21 -8.60 6.47 6.84
CA GLN A 21 -9.00 7.60 6.01
C GLN A 21 -8.39 8.92 6.51
N GLN A 22 -8.32 9.12 7.83
CA GLN A 22 -7.73 10.32 8.42
C GLN A 22 -6.23 10.42 8.14
N ASP A 23 -5.50 9.30 8.13
CA ASP A 23 -4.07 9.29 7.78
C ASP A 23 -3.86 9.64 6.31
N LEU A 24 -4.71 9.12 5.41
CA LEU A 24 -4.67 9.46 3.99
C LEU A 24 -4.93 10.96 3.77
N ASP A 25 -5.93 11.52 4.45
CA ASP A 25 -6.26 12.94 4.36
C ASP A 25 -5.11 13.83 4.89
N LEU A 26 -4.40 13.37 5.93
CA LEU A 26 -3.25 14.06 6.51
C LEU A 26 -2.00 14.00 5.62
N LEU A 27 -1.73 12.84 5.02
CA LEU A 27 -0.56 12.60 4.18
C LEU A 27 -0.74 13.18 2.76
N GLY A 28 -1.98 13.47 2.37
CA GLY A 28 -2.31 14.24 1.17
C GLY A 28 -1.99 13.53 -0.15
N SER A 29 -1.81 14.32 -1.22
CA SER A 29 -1.59 13.87 -2.61
C SER A 29 -0.18 13.29 -2.88
N GLY A 30 0.64 13.11 -1.86
CA GLY A 30 1.99 12.55 -1.99
C GLY A 30 2.00 11.06 -2.37
N PHE A 31 0.88 10.37 -2.21
CA PHE A 31 0.74 9.00 -2.67
C PHE A 31 0.51 8.93 -4.17
N ARG A 32 1.45 8.27 -4.85
CA ARG A 32 1.29 7.95 -6.27
C ARG A 32 0.16 6.94 -6.51
N ARG A 33 -0.12 6.08 -5.52
CA ARG A 33 -1.15 5.04 -5.56
C ARG A 33 -1.67 4.75 -4.14
N ALA A 34 -2.99 4.68 -3.98
CA ALA A 34 -3.66 4.20 -2.77
C ALA A 34 -4.79 3.27 -3.19
N PHE A 35 -4.85 2.08 -2.60
CA PHE A 35 -5.87 1.08 -2.89
C PHE A 35 -6.66 0.82 -1.62
N ARG A 36 -7.98 1.00 -1.68
CA ARG A 36 -8.82 0.75 -0.52
C ARG A 36 -8.99 -0.75 -0.32
N VAL A 37 -8.81 -1.19 0.92
CA VAL A 37 -8.87 -2.60 1.30
C VAL A 37 -10.29 -3.16 1.16
N ASP A 38 -11.31 -2.36 1.48
CA ASP A 38 -12.73 -2.72 1.36
C ASP A 38 -13.17 -2.90 -0.11
N GLU A 39 -12.54 -2.21 -1.04
CA GLU A 39 -12.84 -2.29 -2.48
C GLU A 39 -11.96 -3.32 -3.22
N THR A 40 -10.95 -3.89 -2.54
CA THR A 40 -9.93 -4.73 -3.19
C THR A 40 -9.73 -6.07 -2.45
N PRO A 41 -10.55 -7.10 -2.74
CA PRO A 41 -10.58 -8.36 -1.99
C PRO A 41 -9.31 -9.21 -2.13
N CYS A 42 -8.36 -8.86 -2.99
CA CYS A 42 -7.13 -9.63 -3.16
C CYS A 42 -6.06 -9.35 -2.09
N PHE A 43 -6.30 -8.45 -1.14
CA PHE A 43 -5.35 -8.15 -0.06
C PHE A 43 -5.55 -8.96 1.22
N GLU A 44 -6.58 -9.81 1.32
CA GLU A 44 -6.88 -10.58 2.54
C GLU A 44 -5.67 -11.39 3.06
N GLU A 45 -5.01 -12.14 2.19
CA GLU A 45 -3.83 -12.95 2.56
C GLU A 45 -2.65 -12.08 3.01
N LEU A 46 -2.47 -10.91 2.40
CA LEU A 46 -1.42 -9.98 2.75
C LEU A 46 -1.65 -9.37 4.13
N LEU A 47 -2.89 -8.97 4.44
CA LEU A 47 -3.26 -8.43 5.75
C LEU A 47 -3.02 -9.46 6.84
N LEU A 48 -3.45 -10.72 6.62
CA LEU A 48 -3.18 -11.82 7.56
C LEU A 48 -1.67 -12.04 7.78
N ALA A 49 -0.86 -11.92 6.73
CA ALA A 49 0.59 -12.03 6.85
C ALA A 49 1.21 -10.87 7.65
N ILE A 50 0.68 -9.65 7.49
CA ILE A 50 1.10 -8.47 8.28
C ILE A 50 0.72 -8.67 9.75
N ASP A 51 -0.52 -9.04 10.05
CA ASP A 51 -0.98 -9.31 11.42
C ASP A 51 -0.13 -10.38 12.10
N ALA A 52 0.21 -11.45 11.38
CA ALA A 52 1.08 -12.51 11.88
C ALA A 52 2.53 -12.05 12.09
N ALA A 53 3.01 -11.06 11.32
CA ALA A 53 4.32 -10.46 11.53
C ALA A 53 4.31 -9.55 12.76
N GLU A 54 3.27 -8.71 12.93
CA GLU A 54 3.11 -7.84 14.10
C GLU A 54 3.08 -8.62 15.41
N GLN A 55 2.35 -9.75 15.45
CA GLN A 55 2.31 -10.64 16.62
C GLN A 55 3.68 -11.24 17.00
N LYS A 56 4.62 -11.31 16.05
CA LYS A 56 5.99 -11.81 16.27
C LYS A 56 6.96 -10.70 16.64
N LEU A 57 6.59 -9.44 16.46
CA LEU A 57 7.41 -8.33 16.93
C LEU A 57 7.28 -8.21 18.46
N PRO A 58 8.39 -8.15 19.20
CA PRO A 58 8.31 -7.81 20.61
C PRO A 58 7.69 -6.41 20.77
N ALA A 59 6.79 -6.26 21.74
CA ALA A 59 6.25 -4.96 22.10
C ALA A 59 7.40 -3.99 22.40
N ARG A 60 7.41 -2.85 21.73
CA ARG A 60 8.45 -1.83 21.84
C ARG A 60 8.31 -0.99 23.10
#